data_AF-A0A7Y7ITG7-F1
#
_entry.id   AF-A0A7Y7ITG7-F1
#
_cell.length_a   1.000
_cell.length_b   1.000
_cell.length_c   1.000
_cell.angle_alpha   90.00
_cell.angle_beta   90.00
_cell.angle_gamma   90.00
#
_symmetry.space_group_name_H-M   'P 1'
#
loop_
_entity.id
_entity.type
_entity.pdbx_description
1 polymer ?
#
loop_
_entity_poly.entity_id
_entity_poly.type
_entity_poly.pdbx_seq_one_letter_code
_entity_poly.pdbx_strand_id
1 'polypeptide(L)'
;MEAAVLTPDQRHRLAAALEQYLDADRPGQGVYGLLRRAADAAIYDQVRGWGCQPHPPEAAPGMIHVLIPPEDMRKLLALADISEQQAIAYLVVHLPRAVRNYVLKLPMHRPGSLYERAKQHFPCVAADRSKG
;
A
#
# COMPACT_ATOMS: atom_id res chain seq x y z
N MET A 1 -14.16 -5.72 23.09
CA MET A 1 -14.71 -6.44 21.93
C MET A 1 -13.55 -7.02 21.16
N GLU A 2 -13.42 -8.34 21.18
CA GLU A 2 -12.37 -9.07 20.48
C GLU A 2 -12.67 -8.99 18.98
N ALA A 3 -11.80 -8.33 18.20
CA ALA A 3 -11.96 -8.33 16.74
C ALA A 3 -11.79 -9.78 16.26
N ALA A 4 -12.86 -10.38 15.73
CA ALA A 4 -12.81 -11.73 15.21
C ALA A 4 -11.64 -11.88 14.22
N VAL A 5 -10.76 -12.84 14.48
CA VAL A 5 -9.56 -13.08 13.67
C VAL A 5 -9.99 -13.49 12.26
N LEU A 6 -9.45 -12.81 11.24
CA LEU A 6 -9.72 -13.13 9.84
C LEU A 6 -9.39 -14.60 9.54
N THR A 7 -10.24 -15.29 8.80
CA THR A 7 -9.93 -16.64 8.31
C THR A 7 -8.76 -16.60 7.31
N PRO A 8 -8.06 -17.71 7.06
CA PRO A 8 -7.01 -17.77 6.03
C PRO A 8 -7.50 -17.28 4.66
N ASP A 9 -8.71 -17.67 4.26
CA ASP A 9 -9.30 -17.27 2.97
C ASP A 9 -9.61 -15.78 2.91
N GLN A 10 -10.12 -15.20 4.01
CA GLN A 10 -10.35 -13.75 4.09
C GLN A 10 -9.04 -12.97 4.01
N ARG A 11 -7.99 -13.44 4.70
CA ARG A 11 -6.65 -12.84 4.62
C ARG A 11 -6.07 -12.91 3.22
N HIS A 12 -6.23 -14.04 2.53
CA HIS A 12 -5.73 -14.21 1.17
C HIS A 12 -6.45 -13.28 0.18
N ARG A 13 -7.79 -13.21 0.26
CA ARG A 13 -8.60 -12.30 -0.56
C ARG A 13 -8.24 -10.84 -0.33
N LEU A 14 -8.07 -10.44 0.94
CA LEU A 14 -7.70 -9.06 1.27
C LEU A 14 -6.27 -8.72 0.83
N ALA A 15 -5.32 -9.65 0.95
CA ALA A 15 -3.96 -9.48 0.41
C ALA A 15 -3.98 -9.24 -1.10
N ALA A 16 -4.69 -10.10 -1.85
CA ALA A 16 -4.80 -9.98 -3.29
C ALA A 16 -5.49 -8.66 -3.71
N ALA A 17 -6.57 -8.29 -3.02
CA ALA A 17 -7.28 -7.03 -3.27
C ALA A 17 -6.38 -5.80 -2.99
N LEU A 18 -5.58 -5.84 -1.93
CA LEU A 18 -4.63 -4.79 -1.59
C LEU A 18 -3.52 -4.66 -2.64
N GLU A 19 -2.97 -5.78 -3.12
CA GLU A 19 -1.99 -5.75 -4.21
C GLU A 19 -2.59 -5.14 -5.49
N GLN A 20 -3.79 -5.56 -5.88
CA GLN A 20 -4.51 -4.99 -7.03
C GLN A 20 -4.78 -3.49 -6.86
N TYR A 21 -5.17 -3.08 -5.65
CA TYR A 21 -5.41 -1.68 -5.32
C TYR A 21 -4.15 -0.83 -5.50
N LEU A 22 -2.99 -1.30 -5.01
CA LEU A 22 -1.71 -0.59 -5.15
C LEU A 22 -1.21 -0.56 -6.61
N ASP A 23 -1.55 -1.60 -7.37
CA ASP A 23 -1.22 -1.74 -8.80
C ASP A 23 -2.07 -0.89 -9.73
N ALA A 24 -3.18 -0.32 -9.24
CA ALA A 24 -4.10 0.43 -10.07
C ALA A 24 -3.43 1.69 -10.65
N ASP A 25 -3.19 1.70 -11.96
CA ASP A 25 -2.68 2.86 -12.69
C ASP A 25 -3.83 3.76 -13.17
N ARG A 26 -4.58 4.31 -12.21
CA ARG A 26 -5.67 5.26 -12.46
C ARG A 26 -5.42 6.56 -11.67
N PRO A 27 -5.85 7.72 -12.19
CA PRO A 27 -5.74 8.98 -11.46
C PRO A 27 -6.38 8.86 -10.07
N GLY A 28 -5.60 9.17 -9.02
CA GLY A 28 -6.06 9.11 -7.64
C GLY A 28 -6.12 7.71 -7.01
N GLN A 29 -5.77 6.64 -7.72
CA GLN A 29 -5.68 5.27 -7.18
C GLN A 29 -4.23 4.76 -7.21
N GLY A 30 -4.02 3.53 -6.77
CA GLY A 30 -2.69 2.93 -6.77
C GLY A 30 -1.77 3.51 -5.71
N VAL A 31 -0.52 3.06 -5.74
CA VAL A 31 0.54 3.58 -4.88
C VAL A 31 0.71 5.10 -5.01
N TYR A 32 0.50 5.67 -6.20
CA TYR A 32 0.69 7.10 -6.42
C TYR A 32 -0.48 7.94 -5.93
N GLY A 33 -1.72 7.44 -6.05
CA GLY A 33 -2.87 8.04 -5.38
C GLY A 33 -2.71 8.02 -3.86
N LEU A 34 -2.20 6.91 -3.33
CA LEU A 34 -1.87 6.77 -1.92
C LEU A 34 -0.80 7.79 -1.48
N LEU A 35 0.30 7.92 -2.23
CA LEU A 35 1.35 8.91 -1.96
C LEU A 35 0.84 10.35 -2.04
N ARG A 36 -0.07 10.66 -2.97
CA ARG A 36 -0.69 11.98 -3.05
C ARG A 36 -1.50 12.30 -1.80
N ARG A 37 -2.37 11.38 -1.35
CA ARG A 37 -3.13 11.55 -0.10
C ARG A 37 -2.20 11.65 1.12
N ALA A 38 -1.11 10.90 1.13
CA ALA A 38 -0.09 11.01 2.16
C ALA A 38 0.54 12.41 2.19
N ALA A 39 0.76 13.03 1.04
CA ALA A 39 1.24 14.41 0.93
C ALA A 39 0.21 15.43 1.44
N ASP A 40 -1.05 15.27 1.04
CA ASP A 40 -2.15 16.14 1.50
C ASP A 40 -2.33 16.09 3.03
N ALA A 41 -1.96 14.98 3.66
CA ALA A 41 -2.02 14.76 5.11
C ALA A 41 -0.67 14.92 5.85
N ALA A 42 0.37 15.44 5.18
CA ALA A 42 1.71 15.65 5.76
C ALA A 42 2.39 14.36 6.33
N ILE A 43 2.03 13.19 5.82
CA ILE A 43 2.62 11.87 6.16
C ILE A 43 3.36 11.23 4.98
N TYR A 44 3.65 12.02 3.93
CA TYR A 44 4.30 11.56 2.69
C TYR A 44 5.61 10.81 2.94
N ASP A 45 6.53 11.37 3.73
CA ASP A 45 7.84 10.76 3.96
C ASP A 45 7.76 9.44 4.72
N GLN A 46 6.78 9.29 5.61
CA GLN A 46 6.54 8.03 6.31
C GLN A 46 6.09 6.94 5.34
N VAL A 47 5.10 7.24 4.50
CA VAL A 47 4.56 6.32 3.50
C VAL A 47 5.60 5.98 2.43
N ARG A 48 6.32 6.99 1.94
CA ARG A 48 7.46 6.84 1.04
C ARG A 48 8.52 5.93 1.66
N GLY A 49 8.81 6.11 2.94
CA GLY A 49 9.76 5.31 3.70
C GLY A 49 9.42 3.83 3.72
N TRP A 50 8.13 3.47 3.73
CA TRP A 50 7.70 2.07 3.68
C TRP A 50 8.25 1.32 2.47
N GLY A 51 8.30 2.00 1.32
CA GLY A 51 8.82 1.43 0.08
C GLY A 51 10.29 1.03 0.15
N CYS A 52 11.08 1.70 0.98
CA CYS A 52 12.54 1.56 1.01
C CYS A 52 13.07 0.86 2.27
N GLN A 53 12.26 0.71 3.31
CA GLN A 53 12.68 0.02 4.53
C GLN A 53 12.51 -1.50 4.40
N PRO A 54 13.47 -2.33 4.84
CA PRO A 54 13.33 -3.79 4.85
C PRO A 54 12.13 -4.27 5.68
N HIS A 55 11.89 -3.61 6.82
CA HIS A 55 10.82 -3.90 7.76
C HIS A 55 10.06 -2.61 8.06
N PRO A 56 9.14 -2.20 7.19
CA PRO A 56 8.43 -0.95 7.36
C PRO A 56 7.54 -1.03 8.62
N PRO A 57 7.51 0.04 9.44
CA PRO A 57 6.72 0.06 10.67
C PRO A 57 5.23 -0.01 10.34
N GLU A 58 4.46 -0.52 11.29
CA GLU A 58 3.00 -0.52 11.20
C GLU A 58 2.45 0.91 11.09
N ALA A 59 1.34 1.04 10.37
CA ALA A 59 0.64 2.32 10.22
C ALA A 59 -0.24 2.59 11.44
N ALA A 60 -0.45 3.85 11.80
CA ALA A 60 -1.50 4.16 12.78
C ALA A 60 -2.89 3.92 12.16
N PRO A 61 -3.91 3.46 12.92
CA PRO A 61 -5.26 3.27 12.41
C PRO A 61 -5.84 4.51 11.70
N GLY A 62 -5.59 5.70 12.26
CA GLY A 62 -6.00 6.98 11.64
C GLY A 62 -5.37 7.24 10.27
N MET A 63 -4.14 6.75 10.03
CA MET A 63 -3.51 6.85 8.71
C MET A 63 -4.23 5.99 7.68
N ILE A 64 -4.83 4.86 8.06
CA ILE A 64 -5.54 3.98 7.11
C ILE A 64 -6.72 4.72 6.49
N HIS A 65 -7.51 5.45 7.29
CA HIS A 65 -8.63 6.24 6.80
C HIS A 65 -8.21 7.41 5.89
N VAL A 66 -7.02 7.96 6.12
CA VAL A 66 -6.44 9.00 5.26
C VAL A 66 -5.96 8.40 3.93
N LEU A 67 -5.33 7.23 3.97
CA LEU A 67 -4.66 6.64 2.81
C LEU A 67 -5.60 5.86 1.90
N ILE A 68 -6.66 5.28 2.45
CA ILE A 68 -7.65 4.48 1.73
C ILE A 68 -9.00 5.20 1.79
N PRO A 69 -9.44 5.81 0.68
CA PRO A 69 -10.73 6.50 0.62
C PRO A 69 -11.90 5.58 0.98
N PRO A 70 -13.02 6.12 1.52
CA PRO A 70 -14.18 5.31 1.93
C PRO A 70 -14.75 4.41 0.82
N GLU A 71 -14.73 4.86 -0.43
CA GLU A 71 -15.15 4.08 -1.59
C GLU A 71 -14.25 2.86 -1.86
N ASP A 72 -12.94 3.00 -1.62
CA ASP A 72 -11.99 1.91 -1.83
C ASP A 72 -11.96 0.97 -0.63
N MET A 73 -12.11 1.51 0.59
CA MET A 73 -12.32 0.71 1.80
C MET A 73 -13.53 -0.20 1.60
N ARG A 74 -14.69 0.34 1.20
CA ARG A 74 -15.90 -0.47 0.94
C ARG A 74 -15.68 -1.60 -0.05
N LYS A 75 -14.87 -1.41 -1.09
CA LYS A 75 -14.53 -2.49 -2.05
C LYS A 75 -13.69 -3.57 -1.38
N LEU A 76 -12.68 -3.20 -0.58
CA LEU A 76 -11.87 -4.15 0.16
C LEU A 76 -12.72 -4.97 1.15
N LEU A 77 -13.66 -4.33 1.84
CA LEU A 77 -14.62 -4.99 2.75
C LEU A 77 -15.49 -6.00 2.01
N ALA A 78 -16.07 -5.59 0.88
CA ALA A 78 -16.97 -6.44 0.09
C ALA A 78 -16.25 -7.66 -0.50
N LEU A 79 -14.98 -7.52 -0.90
CA LEU A 79 -14.20 -8.63 -1.48
C LEU A 79 -13.86 -9.72 -0.46
N ALA A 80 -13.59 -9.32 0.78
CA ALA A 80 -13.21 -10.24 1.84
C ALA A 80 -14.38 -10.68 2.73
N ASP A 81 -15.56 -10.05 2.62
CA ASP A 81 -16.71 -10.28 3.50
C ASP A 81 -16.33 -10.08 4.98
N ILE A 82 -15.86 -8.87 5.30
CA ILE A 82 -15.31 -8.51 6.61
C ILE A 82 -15.83 -7.16 7.08
N SER A 83 -15.78 -6.93 8.39
CA SER A 83 -16.05 -5.62 8.97
C SER A 83 -14.91 -4.63 8.74
N GLU A 84 -15.24 -3.33 8.81
CA GLU A 84 -14.26 -2.26 8.70
C GLU A 84 -13.17 -2.36 9.77
N GLN A 85 -13.55 -2.70 11.00
CA GLN A 85 -12.59 -2.91 12.10
C GLN A 85 -11.57 -4.01 11.77
N GLN A 86 -12.00 -5.11 11.17
CA GLN A 86 -11.11 -6.21 10.76
C GLN A 86 -10.18 -5.78 9.62
N ALA A 87 -10.69 -5.01 8.65
CA ALA A 87 -9.87 -4.49 7.56
C ALA A 87 -8.83 -3.50 8.06
N ILE A 88 -9.17 -2.58 8.96
CA ILE A 88 -8.21 -1.63 9.55
C ILE A 88 -7.13 -2.38 10.32
N ALA A 89 -7.51 -3.34 11.18
CA ALA A 89 -6.55 -4.15 11.93
C ALA A 89 -5.57 -4.88 11.00
N TYR A 90 -6.05 -5.39 9.87
CA TYR A 90 -5.19 -5.98 8.84
C TYR A 90 -4.30 -4.93 8.15
N LEU A 91 -4.87 -3.82 7.69
CA LEU A 91 -4.17 -2.82 6.89
C LEU A 91 -3.07 -2.10 7.68
N VAL A 92 -3.26 -1.89 8.98
CA VAL A 92 -2.23 -1.35 9.90
C VAL A 92 -0.90 -2.11 9.77
N VAL A 93 -0.97 -3.44 9.67
CA VAL A 93 0.21 -4.30 9.57
C VAL A 93 0.66 -4.51 8.12
N HIS A 94 -0.30 -4.68 7.21
CA HIS A 94 -0.03 -5.20 5.88
C HIS A 94 0.13 -4.13 4.80
N LEU A 95 -0.45 -2.93 4.96
CA LEU A 95 -0.30 -1.85 3.98
C LEU A 95 1.16 -1.41 3.80
N PRO A 96 1.95 -1.15 4.86
CA PRO A 96 3.35 -0.77 4.72
C PRO A 96 4.18 -1.83 3.97
N ARG A 97 3.93 -3.12 4.27
CA ARG A 97 4.60 -4.25 3.63
C ARG A 97 4.20 -4.40 2.17
N ALA A 98 2.92 -4.17 1.85
CA ALA A 98 2.42 -4.21 0.48
C ALA A 98 3.02 -3.10 -0.38
N VAL A 99 3.16 -1.87 0.15
CA VAL A 99 3.86 -0.77 -0.53
C VAL A 99 5.32 -1.13 -0.81
N ARG A 100 6.03 -1.71 0.16
CA ARG A 100 7.38 -2.23 -0.04
C ARG A 100 7.44 -3.28 -1.15
N ASN A 101 6.55 -4.26 -1.12
CA ASN A 101 6.52 -5.33 -2.11
C ASN A 101 6.20 -4.79 -3.51
N TYR A 102 5.32 -3.80 -3.62
CA TYR A 102 5.08 -3.08 -4.86
C TYR A 102 6.39 -2.50 -5.41
N VAL A 103 7.14 -1.78 -4.59
CA VAL A 103 8.41 -1.15 -4.99
C VAL A 103 9.43 -2.19 -5.45
N LEU A 104 9.55 -3.32 -4.75
CA LEU A 104 10.46 -4.41 -5.15
C LEU A 104 10.07 -5.08 -6.47
N LYS A 105 8.78 -5.10 -6.83
CA LYS A 105 8.29 -5.70 -8.08
C LYS A 105 8.51 -4.79 -9.31
N LEU A 106 8.81 -3.50 -9.11
CA LEU A 106 8.96 -2.52 -10.20
C LEU A 106 10.06 -2.87 -11.23
N PRO A 107 11.28 -3.31 -10.84
CA PRO A 107 12.36 -3.56 -11.80
C PRO A 107 12.10 -4.77 -12.72
N MET A 108 11.22 -5.69 -12.33
CA MET A 108 11.02 -6.96 -13.02
C MET A 108 9.84 -6.95 -14.01
N HIS A 109 8.82 -6.10 -13.78
CA HIS A 109 7.50 -6.30 -14.41
C HIS A 109 6.80 -5.03 -14.92
N ARG A 110 7.49 -3.88 -15.03
CA ARG A 110 6.83 -2.60 -15.35
C ARG A 110 7.39 -1.89 -16.60
N PRO A 111 6.51 -1.22 -17.37
CA PRO A 111 6.93 -0.26 -18.39
C PRO A 111 7.87 0.80 -17.81
N GLY A 112 8.83 1.26 -18.61
CA GLY A 112 9.85 2.23 -18.18
C GLY A 112 9.27 3.51 -17.57
N SER A 113 8.10 3.97 -18.02
CA SER A 113 7.40 5.15 -17.47
C SER A 113 7.00 4.99 -15.99
N LEU A 114 6.56 3.81 -15.57
CA LEU A 114 6.20 3.54 -14.17
C LEU A 114 7.44 3.41 -13.29
N TYR A 115 8.53 2.87 -13.85
CA TYR A 115 9.81 2.78 -13.16
C TYR A 115 10.43 4.18 -12.93
N GLU A 116 10.41 5.05 -13.94
CA GLU A 116 10.90 6.43 -13.80
C GLU A 116 10.07 7.24 -12.80
N ARG A 117 8.74 7.09 -12.81
CA ARG A 117 7.88 7.71 -11.80
C ARG A 117 8.20 7.19 -10.40
N ALA A 118 8.48 5.90 -10.26
CA ALA A 118 8.84 5.33 -8.98
C ALA A 118 10.17 5.88 -8.45
N LYS A 119 11.17 6.13 -9.29
CA LYS A 119 12.44 6.77 -8.84
C LYS A 119 12.23 8.15 -8.23
N GLN A 120 11.25 8.91 -8.71
CA GLN A 120 10.93 10.24 -8.17
C GLN A 120 10.42 10.15 -6.73
N HIS A 121 9.71 9.07 -6.42
CA HIS A 121 9.10 8.88 -5.11
C HIS A 121 9.96 8.00 -4.19
N PHE A 122 10.62 6.96 -4.68
CA PHE A 122 11.33 5.97 -3.89
C PHE A 122 12.84 6.03 -4.15
N PRO A 123 13.64 6.64 -3.26
CA PRO A 123 15.06 6.85 -3.49
C PRO A 123 15.86 5.55 -3.57
N CYS A 124 15.40 4.49 -2.89
CA CYS A 124 15.98 3.15 -2.99
C CYS A 124 15.93 2.58 -4.42
N VAL A 125 14.93 2.94 -5.22
CA VAL A 125 14.82 2.52 -6.62
C VAL A 125 15.85 3.23 -7.50
N ALA A 126 16.17 4.49 -7.18
CA ALA A 126 17.19 5.25 -7.89
C ALA A 126 18.61 4.75 -7.57
N ALA A 127 18.85 4.31 -6.33
CA ALA A 127 20.16 3.84 -5.85
C ALA A 127 20.56 2.44 -6.35
N ASP A 128 19.62 1.60 -6.78
CA ASP A 128 19.88 0.21 -7.20
C ASP A 128 20.74 0.10 -8.47
N ARG A 129 20.90 1.20 -9.23
CA ARG A 129 21.79 1.27 -10.41
C ARG A 129 23.24 1.64 -10.10
N SER A 130 23.60 1.95 -8.86
CA SER A 130 24.97 2.36 -8.51
C SER A 130 25.92 1.18 -8.22
N LYS A 131 25.50 -0.07 -8.46
CA LYS A 131 26.31 -1.29 -8.27
C LYS A 131 26.42 -2.19 -9.51
N GLY A 132 26.17 -1.65 -10.70
CA GLY A 132 26.38 -2.35 -11.98
C GLY A 132 27.57 -1.76 -12.73
#